data_AF-A0A7C2QP93-F1
#
_entry.id   AF-A0A7C2QP93-F1
#
_cell.length_a   1.000
_cell.length_b   1.000
_cell.length_c   1.000
_cell.angle_alpha   90.00
_cell.angle_beta   90.00
_cell.angle_gamma   90.00
#
_symmetry.space_group_name_H-M   'P 1'
#
loop_
_entity.id
_entity.type
_entity.pdbx_description
1 polymer ?
#
loop_
_entity_poly.entity_id
_entity_poly.type
_entity_poly.pdbx_seq_one_letter_code
_entity_poly.pdbx_strand_id
1 'polypeptide(L)'
;GLPIVTTDVGGQTDFLKAERNALLVPPGDPGALEEALRRIIEERELRCRLGENNRSDIAPRSFDTMIDRYEQLFEQVIRKERR
;
A
#
# COMPACT_ATOMS: atom_id res chain seq x y z
N GLY A 1 -9.70 0.29 2.77
CA GLY A 1 -10.69 1.22 2.22
C GLY A 1 -10.74 2.56 2.94
N LEU A 2 -9.77 2.86 3.81
CA LEU A 2 -9.60 4.17 4.44
C LEU A 2 -8.45 4.90 3.74
N PRO A 3 -8.40 6.25 3.77
CA PRO A 3 -7.22 6.99 3.35
C PRO A 3 -6.02 6.64 4.27
N ILE A 4 -4.80 6.79 3.75
CA ILE A 4 -3.57 6.59 4.51
C ILE A 4 -2.75 7.88 4.43
N VAL A 5 -2.23 8.32 5.59
CA VAL A 5 -1.18 9.33 5.70
C VAL A 5 0.01 8.65 6.38
N THR A 6 1.19 8.70 5.75
CA THR A 6 2.40 8.07 6.29
C THR A 6 3.65 8.74 5.74
N THR A 7 4.82 8.38 6.24
CA THR A 7 6.08 8.94 5.77
C THR A 7 6.51 8.38 4.41
N ASP A 8 7.27 9.16 3.64
CA ASP A 8 7.83 8.76 2.34
C ASP A 8 9.15 7.97 2.45
N VAL A 9 9.22 6.97 3.35
CA VAL A 9 10.45 6.20 3.60
C VAL A 9 10.19 4.76 4.06
N GLY A 10 10.70 3.75 3.34
CA GLY A 10 10.64 2.35 3.77
C GLY A 10 9.59 1.52 3.03
N GLY A 11 9.26 0.32 3.53
CA GLY A 11 8.50 -0.69 2.78
C GLY A 11 7.09 -0.27 2.35
N GLN A 12 6.49 0.74 2.99
CA GLN A 12 5.19 1.25 2.55
C GLN A 12 5.22 1.93 1.17
N THR A 13 6.36 2.47 0.72
CA THR A 13 6.47 3.11 -0.60
C THR A 13 6.42 2.11 -1.76
N ASP A 14 6.59 0.82 -1.48
CA ASP A 14 6.50 -0.24 -2.48
C ASP A 14 5.09 -0.33 -3.08
N PHE A 15 4.07 -0.04 -2.27
CA PHE A 15 2.66 -0.15 -2.66
C PHE A 15 1.85 1.14 -2.48
N LEU A 16 2.28 2.05 -1.62
CA LEU A 16 1.68 3.38 -1.53
C LEU A 16 2.31 4.31 -2.56
N LYS A 17 1.45 5.08 -3.23
CA LYS A 17 1.79 6.06 -4.27
C LYS A 17 1.11 7.37 -3.91
N ALA A 18 1.93 8.42 -3.76
CA ALA A 18 1.48 9.76 -3.42
C ALA A 18 0.32 10.22 -4.32
N GLU A 19 -0.69 10.84 -3.72
CA GLU A 19 -1.91 11.37 -4.36
C GLU A 19 -2.82 10.34 -5.06
N ARG A 20 -2.37 9.08 -5.23
CA ARG A 20 -3.18 7.99 -5.77
C ARG A 20 -3.91 7.25 -4.66
N ASN A 21 -3.17 6.71 -3.69
CA ASN A 21 -3.72 5.83 -2.65
C ASN A 21 -3.21 6.20 -1.24
N ALA A 22 -2.29 7.15 -1.12
CA ALA A 22 -1.88 7.74 0.15
C ALA A 22 -1.44 9.19 -0.02
N LEU A 23 -1.43 9.94 1.08
CA LEU A 23 -0.62 11.15 1.21
C LEU A 23 0.69 10.75 1.91
N LEU A 24 1.82 11.07 1.27
CA LEU A 24 3.15 10.78 1.79
C LEU A 24 3.78 12.07 2.29
N VAL A 25 4.36 12.03 3.50
CA VAL A 25 4.97 13.20 4.14
C VAL A 25 6.45 12.95 4.45
N PRO A 26 7.31 13.98 4.52
CA PRO A 26 8.69 13.80 4.97
C PRO A 26 8.75 13.29 6.43
N PRO A 27 9.72 12.43 6.78
CA PRO A 27 9.93 12.03 8.16
C PRO A 27 10.40 13.22 9.00
N GLY A 28 9.84 13.36 10.21
CA GLY A 28 10.24 14.43 11.14
C GLY A 28 9.70 15.82 10.78
N ASP A 29 8.70 15.91 9.91
CA ASP A 29 8.02 17.15 9.53
C ASP A 29 6.57 17.19 10.05
N PRO A 30 6.33 17.78 11.25
CA PRO A 30 4.99 17.93 11.79
C PRO A 30 4.08 18.81 10.95
N GLY A 31 4.62 19.81 10.24
CA GLY A 31 3.83 20.73 9.43
C GLY A 31 3.27 20.04 8.19
N ALA A 32 4.09 19.23 7.53
CA ALA A 32 3.62 18.38 6.43
C ALA A 32 2.57 17.35 6.87
N LEU A 33 2.73 16.77 8.07
CA LEU A 33 1.74 15.86 8.64
C LEU A 33 0.42 16.58 8.95
N GLU A 34 0.48 17.76 9.57
CA GLU A 34 -0.69 18.58 9.85
C GLU A 34 -1.47 18.88 8.57
N GLU A 35 -0.78 19.37 7.53
CA GLU A 35 -1.40 19.70 6.25
C GLU A 35 -2.03 18.47 5.59
N ALA A 36 -1.32 17.33 5.58
CA ALA A 36 -1.88 16.10 5.03
C ALA A 36 -3.13 15.63 5.80
N LEU A 37 -3.12 15.72 7.13
CA LEU A 37 -4.30 15.38 7.95
C LEU A 37 -5.46 16.32 7.69
N ARG A 38 -5.19 17.63 7.60
CA ARG A 38 -6.18 18.66 7.28
C ARG A 38 -6.86 18.37 5.95
N ARG A 39 -6.08 18.10 4.90
CA ARG A 39 -6.60 17.68 3.59
C ARG A 39 -7.51 16.46 3.68
N ILE A 40 -7.12 15.41 4.41
CA ILE A 40 -7.95 14.22 4.59
C ILE A 40 -9.27 14.52 5.32
N ILE A 41 -9.27 15.44 6.29
CA ILE A 41 -10.45 15.81 7.07
C ILE A 41 -11.40 16.66 6.20
N GLU A 42 -10.87 17.70 5.55
CA GLU A 42 -11.63 18.73 4.84
C GLU A 42 -12.03 18.31 3.42
N GLU A 43 -11.17 17.61 2.68
CA GLU A 43 -11.42 17.20 1.29
C GLU A 43 -12.09 15.81 1.22
N ARG A 44 -13.42 15.78 1.25
CA ARG A 44 -14.20 14.53 1.22
C ARG A 44 -13.90 13.69 -0.03
N GLU A 45 -13.83 14.31 -1.20
CA GLU A 45 -13.61 13.64 -2.48
C GLU A 45 -12.22 12.98 -2.52
N LEU A 46 -11.19 13.70 -2.03
CA LEU A 46 -9.84 13.16 -1.89
C LEU A 46 -9.85 11.93 -0.98
N ARG A 47 -10.45 12.04 0.22
CA ARG A 47 -10.54 10.96 1.19
C ARG A 47 -11.21 9.70 0.60
N CYS A 48 -12.32 9.86 -0.10
CA CYS A 48 -13.02 8.75 -0.74
C CYS A 48 -12.15 8.11 -1.83
N ARG A 49 -11.58 8.91 -2.73
CA ARG A 49 -10.73 8.44 -3.83
C ARG A 49 -9.51 7.65 -3.35
N LEU A 50 -8.80 8.16 -2.34
CA LEU A 50 -7.65 7.45 -1.75
C LEU A 50 -8.08 6.12 -1.12
N GLY A 51 -9.20 6.11 -0.38
CA GLY A 51 -9.72 4.91 0.27
C GLY A 51 -10.17 3.83 -0.72
N GLU A 52 -10.82 4.22 -1.82
CA GLU A 52 -11.22 3.33 -2.91
C GLU A 52 -10.01 2.73 -3.62
N ASN A 53 -9.02 3.56 -3.97
CA ASN A 53 -7.79 3.09 -4.60
C ASN A 53 -7.03 2.13 -3.68
N ASN A 54 -6.94 2.41 -2.38
CA ASN A 54 -6.35 1.46 -1.41
C ASN A 54 -7.08 0.10 -1.41
N ARG A 55 -8.42 0.11 -1.44
CA ARG A 55 -9.21 -1.13 -1.46
C ARG A 55 -8.97 -1.91 -2.74
N SER A 56 -8.94 -1.23 -3.88
CA SER A 56 -8.70 -1.84 -5.20
C SER A 56 -7.29 -2.42 -5.31
N ASP A 57 -6.27 -1.65 -4.89
CA ASP A 57 -4.86 -2.03 -5.01
C ASP A 57 -4.48 -3.24 -4.14
N ILE A 58 -5.16 -3.44 -3.00
CA ILE A 58 -4.90 -4.58 -2.09
C ILE A 58 -5.78 -5.80 -2.36
N ALA A 59 -6.93 -5.64 -3.04
CA ALA A 59 -7.83 -6.75 -3.35
C ALA A 59 -7.15 -7.96 -4.01
N PRO A 60 -6.20 -7.82 -4.96
CA PRO A 60 -5.50 -8.96 -5.54
C PRO A 60 -4.34 -9.50 -4.68
N ARG A 61 -4.04 -8.87 -3.54
CA ARG A 61 -2.92 -9.21 -2.65
C ARG A 61 -3.44 -9.89 -1.38
N SER A 62 -4.10 -11.03 -1.54
CA SER A 62 -4.57 -11.84 -0.41
C SER A 62 -3.50 -12.81 0.09
N PHE A 63 -3.69 -13.30 1.31
CA PHE A 63 -2.87 -14.39 1.85
C PHE A 63 -3.00 -15.65 0.99
N ASP A 64 -4.19 -15.98 0.52
CA ASP A 64 -4.41 -17.16 -0.33
C ASP A 64 -3.59 -17.06 -1.63
N THR A 65 -3.64 -15.91 -2.32
CA THR A 65 -2.83 -15.67 -3.52
C THR A 65 -1.33 -15.71 -3.24
N MET A 66 -0.91 -15.27 -2.05
CA MET A 66 0.49 -15.40 -1.63
C MET A 66 0.86 -16.88 -1.47
N ILE A 67 0.06 -17.65 -0.71
CA ILE A 67 0.31 -19.05 -0.40
C ILE A 67 0.41 -19.86 -1.69
N ASP A 68 -0.55 -19.70 -2.61
CA ASP A 68 -0.55 -20.40 -3.90
C ASP A 68 0.75 -20.14 -4.68
N ARG A 69 1.23 -18.89 -4.67
CA ARG A 69 2.46 -18.50 -5.37
C ARG A 69 3.72 -19.09 -4.71
N TYR A 70 3.74 -19.17 -3.38
CA TYR A 70 4.85 -19.80 -2.65
C TYR A 70 4.87 -21.32 -2.88
N GLU A 71 3.72 -21.99 -2.85
CA GLU A 71 3.60 -23.41 -3.14
C GLU A 71 4.14 -23.74 -4.54
N GLN A 72 3.69 -23.01 -5.56
CA GLN A 72 4.18 -23.15 -6.94
C GLN A 72 5.70 -22.96 -7.03
N LEU A 73 6.26 -21.98 -6.32
CA LEU A 73 7.69 -21.74 -6.30
C LEU A 73 8.46 -22.89 -5.66
N PHE A 74 8.01 -23.39 -4.52
CA PHE A 74 8.64 -24.52 -3.85
C PHE A 74 8.58 -25.79 -4.69
N GLU A 75 7.45 -26.08 -5.33
CA GLU A 75 7.34 -27.20 -6.27
C GLU A 75 8.33 -27.11 -7.43
N GLN A 76 8.51 -25.91 -8.00
CA GLN A 76 9.46 -25.68 -9.09
C GLN A 76 10.90 -25.97 -8.66
N VAL A 77 11.29 -25.51 -7.46
CA VAL A 77 12.65 -25.73 -6.92
C VAL A 77 12.87 -27.20 -6.63
N ILE A 78 11.93 -27.87 -5.95
CA ILE A 78 12.02 -29.31 -5.64
C ILE A 78 12.14 -30.15 -6.91
N ARG A 79 11.40 -29.81 -7.99
CA ARG A 79 11.50 -30.51 -9.27
C ARG A 79 12.84 -30.32 -9.97
N LYS A 80 13.48 -29.16 -9.82
CA LYS A 80 14.81 -28.89 -10.38
C LYS A 80 15.91 -29.68 -9.68
N GLU A 81 15.84 -29.81 -8.35
CA GLU A 81 16.81 -30.57 -7.54
C GLU A 81 16.75 -32.09 -7.77
N ARG A 82 15.61 -32.61 -8.25
CA ARG A 82 15.43 -34.05 -8.57
C ARG A 82 15.84 -34.45 -9.99
N ARG A 83 16.32 -33.52 -10.81
CA ARG A 83 16.84 -33.76 -12.17
C ARG A 83 18.35 -33.68 -12.18
#